data_AF-A0AAW2YX52-F1
#
_entry.id   AF-A0AAW2YX52-F1
#
_cell.length_a   1.000
_cell.length_b   1.000
_cell.length_c   1.000
_cell.angle_alpha   90.00
_cell.angle_beta   90.00
_cell.angle_gamma   90.00
#
_symmetry.space_group_name_H-M   'P 1'
#
loop_
_entity.id
_entity.type
_entity.pdbx_description
1 polymer ?
#
loop_
_entity_poly.entity_id
_entity_poly.type
_entity_poly.pdbx_seq_one_letter_code
_entity_poly.pdbx_strand_id
1 'polypeptide(L)'
;MNKSEKHTFSKLRELDVNFWKNFSDNSLAEKGYQAENMHFYGEIGFLLKGLKHCVMFSGMSNKEDDSIMNQYINEVLNKSSFFSTFKNIRMVRLHENLEWTTPNYDASGEYVMWREDDANQKMLSKMKTIFLDHEEKRHMHTSERIMSDIFDYPYTLPDSGSQKVDREIAYLDVDNDVKRVVTTYGSVNNPEEMKKVAEHFLKYKKECGDIMNLSLEIMSVD
;
A
#
# COMPACT_ATOMS: atom_id res chain seq x y z
N MET A 1 9.29 16.84 -4.00
CA MET A 1 9.00 16.59 -5.42
C MET A 1 9.23 17.87 -6.22
N ASN A 2 9.97 17.78 -7.33
CA ASN A 2 10.11 18.85 -8.32
C ASN A 2 8.85 18.96 -9.20
N LYS A 3 8.80 19.96 -10.09
CA LYS A 3 7.63 20.22 -10.95
C LYS A 3 7.27 19.03 -11.86
N SER A 4 8.27 18.35 -12.42
CA SER A 4 8.04 17.19 -13.29
C SER A 4 7.45 16.02 -12.51
N GLU A 5 7.98 15.75 -11.32
CA GLU A 5 7.49 14.70 -10.42
C GLU A 5 6.06 14.96 -9.99
N LYS A 6 5.71 16.21 -9.66
CA LYS A 6 4.33 16.58 -9.33
C LYS A 6 3.38 16.36 -10.50
N HIS A 7 3.78 16.72 -11.72
CA HIS A 7 2.98 16.49 -12.91
C HIS A 7 2.76 14.99 -13.17
N THR A 8 3.81 14.18 -13.09
CA THR A 8 3.70 12.72 -13.19
C THR A 8 2.78 12.15 -12.10
N PHE A 9 2.90 12.60 -10.85
CA PHE A 9 2.03 12.16 -9.77
C PHE A 9 0.56 12.54 -9.99
N SER A 10 0.27 13.76 -10.44
CA SER A 10 -1.10 14.17 -10.77
C SER A 10 -1.69 13.30 -11.87
N LYS A 11 -0.91 12.98 -12.92
CA LYS A 11 -1.34 12.09 -14.00
C LYS A 11 -1.53 10.65 -13.51
N LEU A 12 -0.65 10.15 -12.65
CA LEU A 12 -0.79 8.84 -12.00
C LEU A 12 -2.11 8.77 -11.22
N ARG A 13 -2.40 9.77 -10.38
CA ARG A 13 -3.63 9.86 -9.59
C ARG A 13 -4.87 9.85 -10.47
N GLU A 14 -4.88 10.61 -11.56
CA GLU A 14 -6.01 10.63 -12.51
C GLU A 14 -6.22 9.25 -13.17
N LEU A 15 -5.14 8.62 -13.65
CA LEU A 15 -5.21 7.33 -14.31
C LEU A 15 -5.61 6.22 -13.33
N ASP A 16 -5.10 6.23 -12.10
CA ASP A 16 -5.46 5.28 -11.04
C ASP A 16 -6.96 5.37 -10.71
N VAL A 17 -7.47 6.58 -10.47
CA VAL A 17 -8.89 6.80 -10.20
C VAL A 17 -9.76 6.32 -11.35
N ASN A 18 -9.37 6.64 -12.59
CA ASN A 18 -10.13 6.21 -13.77
C ASN A 18 -10.04 4.70 -14.01
N PHE A 19 -8.90 4.08 -13.73
CA PHE A 19 -8.71 2.63 -13.84
C PHE A 19 -9.71 1.92 -12.94
N TRP A 20 -9.74 2.27 -11.65
CA TRP A 20 -10.60 1.62 -10.66
C TRP A 20 -12.08 1.90 -10.86
N LYS A 21 -12.43 3.14 -11.24
CA LYS A 21 -13.82 3.50 -11.55
C LYS A 21 -14.40 2.70 -12.73
N ASN A 22 -13.57 2.32 -13.69
CA ASN A 22 -13.99 1.59 -14.89
C ASN A 22 -13.66 0.09 -14.83
N PHE A 23 -13.12 -0.38 -13.71
CA PHE A 23 -12.76 -1.78 -13.54
C PHE A 23 -14.03 -2.61 -13.34
N SER A 24 -14.27 -3.56 -14.24
CA SER A 24 -15.53 -4.33 -14.29
C SER A 24 -15.37 -5.82 -14.01
N ASP A 25 -14.16 -6.29 -13.70
CA ASP A 25 -13.93 -7.69 -13.36
C ASP A 25 -14.33 -7.95 -11.90
N ASN A 26 -15.20 -8.94 -11.71
CA ASN A 26 -15.74 -9.33 -10.40
C ASN A 26 -14.77 -10.18 -9.57
N SER A 27 -13.64 -10.62 -10.14
CA SER A 27 -12.63 -11.43 -9.46
C SER A 27 -12.08 -10.79 -8.18
N LEU A 28 -12.10 -9.46 -8.08
CA LEU A 28 -11.75 -8.72 -6.85
C LEU A 28 -12.81 -8.86 -5.77
N ALA A 29 -14.10 -8.81 -6.15
CA ALA A 29 -15.20 -8.96 -5.20
C ALA A 29 -15.25 -10.37 -4.62
N GLU A 30 -14.91 -11.39 -5.40
CA GLU A 30 -14.76 -12.78 -4.92
C GLU A 30 -13.67 -12.92 -3.85
N LYS A 31 -12.66 -12.04 -3.88
CA LYS A 31 -11.59 -11.94 -2.87
C LYS A 31 -11.94 -10.97 -1.73
N GLY A 32 -13.14 -10.38 -1.73
CA GLY A 32 -13.58 -9.41 -0.71
C GLY A 32 -13.10 -7.97 -0.94
N TYR A 33 -12.47 -7.66 -2.08
CA TYR A 33 -12.04 -6.31 -2.42
C TYR A 33 -13.12 -5.54 -3.18
N GLN A 34 -13.23 -4.25 -2.88
CA GLN A 34 -14.05 -3.31 -3.64
C GLN A 34 -13.14 -2.48 -4.54
N ALA A 35 -13.26 -2.68 -5.86
CA ALA A 35 -12.40 -2.02 -6.85
C ALA A 35 -12.34 -0.50 -6.68
N GLU A 36 -13.47 0.14 -6.36
CA GLU A 36 -13.57 1.58 -6.13
C GLU A 36 -12.75 2.10 -4.93
N ASN A 37 -12.31 1.22 -4.03
CA ASN A 37 -11.49 1.54 -2.88
C ASN A 37 -10.00 1.17 -3.06
N MET A 38 -9.61 0.64 -4.23
CA MET A 38 -8.23 0.16 -4.48
C MET A 38 -7.28 1.25 -4.99
N HIS A 39 -7.45 2.50 -4.55
CA HIS A 39 -6.65 3.62 -5.04
C HIS A 39 -5.21 3.63 -4.53
N PHE A 40 -4.30 2.99 -5.26
CA PHE A 40 -2.90 2.86 -4.86
C PHE A 40 -2.07 4.15 -5.01
N TYR A 41 -2.58 5.19 -5.70
CA TYR A 41 -1.85 6.47 -5.81
C TYR A 41 -1.54 7.09 -4.44
N GLY A 42 -2.36 6.81 -3.42
CA GLY A 42 -2.17 7.23 -2.04
C GLY A 42 -0.89 6.67 -1.42
N GLU A 43 -0.84 5.34 -1.36
CA GLU A 43 0.31 4.57 -0.92
C GLU A 43 1.59 4.93 -1.70
N ILE A 44 1.49 5.05 -3.03
CA ILE A 44 2.60 5.50 -3.88
C ILE A 44 3.01 6.93 -3.49
N GLY A 45 2.07 7.82 -3.22
CA GLY A 45 2.34 9.17 -2.74
C GLY A 45 3.15 9.18 -1.44
N PHE A 46 2.78 8.32 -0.48
CA PHE A 46 3.51 8.17 0.78
C PHE A 46 4.94 7.64 0.57
N LEU A 47 5.12 6.66 -0.33
CA LEU A 47 6.44 6.17 -0.72
C LEU A 47 7.30 7.27 -1.34
N LEU A 48 6.75 8.03 -2.28
CA LEU A 48 7.49 9.11 -2.95
C LEU A 48 7.86 10.26 -2.00
N LYS A 49 7.06 10.47 -0.95
CA LYS A 49 7.36 11.40 0.14
C LYS A 49 8.33 10.86 1.17
N GLY A 50 8.74 9.60 1.07
CA GLY A 50 9.64 8.95 2.02
C GLY A 50 8.99 8.71 3.38
N LEU A 51 7.65 8.66 3.41
CA LEU A 51 6.88 8.31 4.61
C LEU A 51 6.84 6.80 4.79
N LYS A 52 6.73 6.05 3.68
CA LYS A 52 6.79 4.59 3.64
C LYS A 52 8.07 4.09 2.98
N HIS A 53 8.51 2.91 3.42
CA HIS A 53 9.63 2.20 2.81
C HIS A 53 9.20 1.44 1.54
N CYS A 54 7.98 0.89 1.55
CA CYS A 54 7.40 0.18 0.42
C CYS A 54 5.88 0.23 0.40
N VAL A 55 5.33 -0.17 -0.75
CA VAL A 55 3.91 -0.32 -1.05
C VAL A 55 3.67 -1.74 -1.51
N MET A 56 2.61 -2.36 -1.00
CA MET A 56 2.12 -3.65 -1.47
C MET A 56 0.85 -3.45 -2.29
N PHE A 57 0.78 -4.15 -3.42
CA PHE A 57 -0.35 -4.12 -4.34
C PHE A 57 -1.24 -5.34 -4.10
N SER A 58 -1.97 -5.32 -2.99
CA SER A 58 -2.79 -6.45 -2.54
C SER A 58 -3.97 -6.74 -3.46
N GLY A 59 -4.25 -8.03 -3.67
CA GLY A 59 -5.40 -8.48 -4.47
C GLY A 59 -5.23 -8.38 -5.99
N MET A 60 -4.12 -7.80 -6.45
CA MET A 60 -3.81 -7.50 -7.85
C MET A 60 -3.29 -8.71 -8.64
N SER A 61 -2.90 -9.76 -7.93
CA SER A 61 -2.38 -11.00 -8.50
C SER A 61 -2.89 -12.20 -7.70
N ASN A 62 -2.75 -13.38 -8.27
CA ASN A 62 -2.72 -14.64 -7.52
C ASN A 62 -1.53 -15.46 -8.04
N LYS A 63 -1.33 -16.71 -7.59
CA LYS A 63 -0.18 -17.52 -8.01
C LYS A 63 -0.11 -17.72 -9.53
N GLU A 64 -1.24 -17.75 -10.23
CA GLU A 64 -1.34 -18.16 -11.64
C GLU A 64 -1.73 -17.02 -12.59
N ASP A 65 -2.23 -15.89 -12.07
CA ASP A 65 -2.76 -14.79 -12.85
C ASP A 65 -2.31 -13.41 -12.33
N ASP A 66 -1.62 -12.68 -13.21
CA ASP A 66 -1.16 -11.31 -13.02
C ASP A 66 -1.90 -10.33 -13.94
N SER A 67 -3.04 -10.72 -14.52
CA SER A 67 -3.77 -9.94 -15.52
C SER A 67 -4.11 -8.52 -15.04
N ILE A 68 -4.66 -8.40 -13.82
CA ILE A 68 -5.03 -7.12 -13.21
C ILE A 68 -3.79 -6.25 -12.99
N MET A 69 -2.74 -6.80 -12.38
CA MET A 69 -1.49 -6.06 -12.15
C MET A 69 -0.86 -5.61 -13.47
N ASN A 70 -0.79 -6.49 -14.48
CA ASN A 70 -0.25 -6.15 -15.79
C ASN A 70 -1.05 -5.03 -16.48
N GLN A 71 -2.38 -5.05 -16.37
CA GLN A 71 -3.22 -3.96 -16.85
C GLN A 71 -2.91 -2.67 -16.08
N TYR A 72 -2.83 -2.71 -14.75
CA TYR A 72 -2.52 -1.54 -13.92
C TYR A 72 -1.13 -0.95 -14.26
N ILE A 73 -0.11 -1.79 -14.43
CA ILE A 73 1.22 -1.36 -14.86
C ILE A 73 1.15 -0.62 -16.20
N ASN A 74 0.43 -1.17 -17.17
CA ASN A 74 0.37 -0.58 -18.50
C ASN A 74 -0.49 0.69 -18.55
N GLU A 75 -1.67 0.65 -17.94
CA GLU A 75 -2.69 1.70 -18.04
C GLU A 75 -2.45 2.85 -17.07
N VAL A 76 -1.80 2.59 -15.93
CA VAL A 76 -1.60 3.59 -14.86
C VAL A 76 -0.11 3.96 -14.75
N LEU A 77 0.76 3.01 -14.44
CA LEU A 77 2.18 3.31 -14.18
C LEU A 77 2.94 3.75 -15.44
N ASN A 78 2.81 3.01 -16.54
CA ASN A 78 3.52 3.31 -17.79
C ASN A 78 2.92 4.54 -18.48
N LYS A 79 1.59 4.65 -18.60
CA LYS A 79 0.93 5.83 -19.20
C LYS A 79 1.15 7.12 -18.41
N SER A 80 1.32 7.05 -17.09
CA SER A 80 1.72 8.23 -16.29
C SER A 80 3.19 8.62 -16.46
N SER A 81 4.00 7.78 -17.11
CA SER A 81 5.47 7.92 -17.17
C SER A 81 6.13 7.78 -15.79
N PHE A 82 5.54 6.98 -14.90
CA PHE A 82 5.97 6.83 -13.52
C PHE A 82 7.43 6.39 -13.40
N PHE A 83 7.79 5.24 -14.01
CA PHE A 83 9.14 4.68 -13.88
C PHE A 83 10.23 5.50 -14.60
N SER A 84 9.87 6.24 -15.66
CA SER A 84 10.83 7.11 -16.35
C SER A 84 11.11 8.40 -15.58
N THR A 85 10.12 8.91 -14.83
CA THR A 85 10.29 10.05 -13.91
C THR A 85 10.98 9.62 -12.62
N PHE A 86 10.51 8.55 -11.96
CA PHE A 86 11.02 8.07 -10.68
C PHE A 86 11.98 6.89 -10.85
N LYS A 87 13.18 7.19 -11.38
CA LYS A 87 14.17 6.18 -11.77
C LYS A 87 14.72 5.32 -10.63
N ASN A 88 14.55 5.76 -9.39
CA ASN A 88 14.96 5.02 -8.20
C ASN A 88 13.82 4.14 -7.64
N ILE A 89 12.65 4.11 -8.25
CA ILE A 89 11.59 3.21 -7.84
C ILE A 89 11.81 1.84 -8.50
N ARG A 90 11.59 0.78 -7.72
CA ARG A 90 11.59 -0.61 -8.15
C ARG A 90 10.29 -1.24 -7.76
N MET A 91 9.91 -2.25 -8.50
CA MET A 91 8.74 -3.05 -8.24
C MET A 91 9.04 -4.49 -8.64
N VAL A 92 8.69 -5.44 -7.78
CA VAL A 92 8.88 -6.86 -8.03
C VAL A 92 7.66 -7.62 -7.55
N ARG A 93 7.42 -8.77 -8.18
CA ARG A 93 6.51 -9.77 -7.65
C ARG A 93 7.23 -10.56 -6.56
N LEU A 94 6.56 -10.76 -5.43
CA LEU A 94 7.05 -11.66 -4.40
C LEU A 94 7.01 -13.08 -4.93
N HIS A 95 8.11 -13.80 -4.74
CA HIS A 95 8.28 -15.14 -5.30
C HIS A 95 7.18 -16.10 -4.79
N GLU A 96 6.62 -16.94 -5.66
CA GLU A 96 5.53 -17.87 -5.30
C GLU A 96 5.94 -18.93 -4.25
N ASN A 97 7.23 -19.28 -4.24
CA ASN A 97 7.85 -20.17 -3.25
C ASN A 97 8.15 -19.50 -1.90
N LEU A 98 7.95 -18.18 -1.79
CA LEU A 98 7.99 -17.46 -0.54
C LEU A 98 6.57 -17.40 0.01
N GLU A 99 6.28 -18.25 0.99
CA GLU A 99 5.05 -18.11 1.76
C GLU A 99 5.28 -17.08 2.86
N TRP A 100 4.93 -15.83 2.56
CA TRP A 100 5.08 -14.72 3.50
C TRP A 100 3.73 -14.44 4.17
N THR A 101 3.57 -15.01 5.36
CA THR A 101 2.29 -14.98 6.06
C THR A 101 2.43 -14.35 7.44
N THR A 102 1.36 -13.69 7.83
CA THR A 102 1.03 -13.33 9.22
C THR A 102 -0.24 -14.07 9.62
N PRO A 103 -0.64 -14.03 10.90
CA PRO A 103 -1.94 -14.51 11.32
C PRO A 103 -3.12 -13.85 10.61
N ASN A 104 -2.97 -12.61 10.09
CA ASN A 104 -4.08 -11.86 9.50
C ASN A 104 -3.96 -11.64 7.97
N TYR A 105 -2.84 -12.00 7.35
CA TYR A 105 -2.61 -11.73 5.93
C TYR A 105 -1.60 -12.68 5.28
N ASP A 106 -1.89 -13.09 4.04
CA ASP A 106 -0.98 -13.82 3.16
C ASP A 106 -0.52 -12.89 2.03
N ALA A 107 0.76 -12.55 2.02
CA ALA A 107 1.38 -11.67 1.02
C ALA A 107 1.97 -12.44 -0.17
N SER A 108 1.79 -13.76 -0.23
CA SER A 108 2.44 -14.61 -1.23
C SER A 108 1.98 -14.29 -2.65
N GLY A 109 2.92 -14.03 -3.55
CA GLY A 109 2.64 -13.72 -4.95
C GLY A 109 2.18 -12.30 -5.23
N GLU A 110 2.11 -11.42 -4.21
CA GLU A 110 1.76 -10.01 -4.36
C GLU A 110 2.91 -9.19 -4.96
N TYR A 111 2.61 -7.99 -5.46
CA TYR A 111 3.63 -7.05 -5.94
C TYR A 111 4.03 -6.07 -4.84
N VAL A 112 5.34 -5.83 -4.72
CA VAL A 112 5.91 -4.85 -3.80
C VAL A 112 6.70 -3.80 -4.58
N MET A 113 6.46 -2.53 -4.27
CA MET A 113 7.17 -1.38 -4.80
C MET A 113 7.93 -0.66 -3.70
N TRP A 114 9.15 -0.22 -3.99
CA TRP A 114 9.98 0.51 -3.03
C TRP A 114 10.87 1.54 -3.75
N ARG A 115 11.50 2.41 -2.95
CA ARG A 115 12.45 3.42 -3.43
C ARG A 115 13.88 3.01 -3.06
N GLU A 116 14.74 2.87 -4.06
CA GLU A 116 16.19 2.64 -3.89
C GLU A 116 16.91 3.94 -3.56
N ASP A 117 17.00 4.23 -2.27
CA ASP A 117 17.83 5.31 -1.74
C ASP A 117 18.52 4.88 -0.44
N ASP A 118 19.44 5.72 0.05
CA ASP A 118 20.24 5.45 1.23
C ASP A 118 19.39 5.30 2.50
N ALA A 119 18.28 6.04 2.59
CA ALA A 119 17.35 5.98 3.73
C ALA A 119 16.67 4.61 3.80
N ASN A 120 16.32 4.06 2.64
CA ASN A 120 15.72 2.75 2.52
C ASN A 120 16.77 1.63 2.50
N GLN A 121 18.05 1.88 2.26
CA GLN A 121 19.05 0.83 2.05
C GLN A 121 19.16 -0.16 3.22
N LYS A 122 19.04 0.31 4.47
CA LYS A 122 18.97 -0.58 5.65
C LYS A 122 17.72 -1.46 5.61
N MET A 123 16.58 -0.89 5.25
CA MET A 123 15.33 -1.63 5.13
C MET A 123 15.36 -2.59 3.94
N LEU A 124 15.92 -2.17 2.81
CA LEU A 124 16.14 -2.97 1.62
C LEU A 124 17.08 -4.13 1.87
N SER A 125 18.07 -4.02 2.76
CA SER A 125 18.88 -5.18 3.13
C SER A 125 18.07 -6.26 3.86
N LYS A 126 17.14 -5.85 4.74
CA LYS A 126 16.19 -6.75 5.39
C LYS A 126 15.20 -7.32 4.37
N MET A 127 14.60 -6.47 3.54
CA MET A 127 13.63 -6.83 2.51
C MET A 127 14.24 -7.68 1.39
N LYS A 128 15.50 -7.45 0.96
CA LYS A 128 16.18 -8.25 -0.08
C LYS A 128 16.32 -9.71 0.35
N THR A 129 16.67 -9.92 1.61
CA THR A 129 16.74 -11.27 2.20
C THR A 129 15.36 -11.95 2.19
N ILE A 130 14.29 -11.19 2.37
CA ILE A 130 12.91 -11.72 2.40
C ILE A 130 12.38 -11.93 0.97
N PHE A 131 12.58 -10.97 0.06
CA PHE A 131 11.86 -10.88 -1.22
C PHE A 131 12.63 -11.38 -2.44
N LEU A 132 13.97 -11.38 -2.40
CA LEU A 132 14.77 -11.43 -3.63
C LEU A 132 15.76 -12.59 -3.72
N ASP A 133 15.92 -13.43 -2.68
CA ASP A 133 17.10 -14.33 -2.60
C ASP A 133 16.81 -15.84 -2.48
N HIS A 134 15.66 -16.37 -2.93
CA HIS A 134 15.34 -17.79 -2.67
C HIS A 134 14.77 -18.57 -3.87
N GLU A 135 15.56 -19.51 -4.39
CA GLU A 135 15.12 -20.59 -5.30
C GLU A 135 14.41 -21.74 -4.55
N GLU A 136 14.57 -21.83 -3.24
CA GLU A 136 13.98 -22.89 -2.40
C GLU A 136 12.69 -22.43 -1.71
N LYS A 137 11.70 -23.35 -1.60
CA LYS A 137 10.46 -23.12 -0.85
C LYS A 137 10.77 -22.78 0.61
N ARG A 138 10.35 -21.60 1.05
CA ARG A 138 10.47 -21.15 2.44
C ARG A 138 9.14 -20.63 2.95
N HIS A 139 8.73 -21.17 4.09
CA HIS A 139 7.62 -20.63 4.88
C HIS A 139 8.17 -19.56 5.82
N MET A 140 7.99 -18.29 5.47
CA MET A 140 8.33 -17.16 6.30
C MET A 140 7.10 -16.70 7.09
N HIS A 141 6.92 -17.31 8.26
CA HIS A 141 5.98 -16.81 9.25
C HIS A 141 6.60 -15.57 9.91
N THR A 142 6.01 -14.41 9.65
CA THR A 142 6.42 -13.15 10.26
C THR A 142 5.39 -12.72 11.31
N SER A 143 5.80 -11.87 12.25
CA SER A 143 4.86 -11.18 13.13
C SER A 143 4.24 -9.98 12.43
N GLU A 144 3.03 -9.61 12.81
CA GLU A 144 2.37 -8.35 12.44
C GLU A 144 3.24 -7.13 12.71
N ARG A 145 4.06 -7.18 13.77
CA ARG A 145 4.99 -6.09 14.11
C ARG A 145 6.00 -5.81 13.02
N ILE A 146 6.53 -6.87 12.41
CA ILE A 146 7.49 -6.73 11.31
C ILE A 146 6.77 -6.17 10.08
N MET A 147 5.53 -6.61 9.81
CA MET A 147 4.71 -6.06 8.72
C MET A 147 4.41 -4.58 8.94
N SER A 148 4.00 -4.18 10.14
CA SER A 148 3.71 -2.77 10.46
C SER A 148 4.96 -1.90 10.33
N ASP A 149 6.12 -2.41 10.74
CA ASP A 149 7.41 -1.70 10.57
C ASP A 149 7.78 -1.56 9.08
N ILE A 150 7.42 -2.55 8.24
CA ILE A 150 7.69 -2.54 6.79
C ILE A 150 6.79 -1.56 6.05
N PHE A 151 5.49 -1.60 6.34
CA PHE A 151 4.49 -0.84 5.61
C PHE A 151 4.03 0.45 6.33
N ASP A 152 4.69 0.81 7.43
CA ASP A 152 4.42 1.98 8.30
C ASP A 152 2.94 2.03 8.73
N TYR A 153 2.45 0.95 9.34
CA TYR A 153 1.10 0.93 9.92
C TYR A 153 1.13 1.59 11.31
N PRO A 154 0.18 2.50 11.62
CA PRO A 154 0.13 3.16 12.92
C PRO A 154 -0.22 2.21 14.07
N TYR A 155 -0.79 1.05 13.74
CA TYR A 155 -1.19 0.00 14.66
C TYR A 155 -0.74 -1.36 14.14
N THR A 156 -0.21 -2.17 15.05
CA THR A 156 0.15 -3.56 14.78
C THR A 156 -1.01 -4.45 15.18
N LEU A 157 -1.54 -5.25 14.25
CA LEU A 157 -2.56 -6.23 14.60
C LEU A 157 -1.99 -7.27 15.58
N PRO A 158 -2.81 -7.81 16.49
CA PRO A 158 -2.35 -8.81 17.44
C PRO A 158 -1.98 -10.11 16.71
N ASP A 159 -0.81 -10.67 17.02
CA ASP A 159 -0.36 -11.97 16.48
C ASP A 159 -1.22 -13.15 16.99
N SER A 160 -1.99 -12.92 18.06
CA SER A 160 -2.97 -13.87 18.59
C SER A 160 -4.39 -13.34 18.34
N GLY A 161 -5.25 -14.14 17.70
CA GLY A 161 -6.65 -13.80 17.38
C GLY A 161 -7.59 -13.53 18.58
N SER A 162 -7.04 -13.26 19.76
CA SER A 162 -7.76 -12.92 21.00
C SER A 162 -8.28 -11.49 21.04
N GLN A 163 -7.72 -10.57 20.24
CA GLN A 163 -8.20 -9.19 20.13
C GLN A 163 -8.86 -9.01 18.77
N LYS A 164 -10.17 -8.76 18.76
CA LYS A 164 -10.91 -8.46 17.53
C LYS A 164 -10.63 -7.03 17.12
N VAL A 165 -10.22 -6.84 15.86
CA VAL A 165 -10.31 -5.55 15.18
C VAL A 165 -11.78 -5.12 15.20
N ASP A 166 -12.06 -3.94 15.73
CA ASP A 166 -13.44 -3.43 15.85
C ASP A 166 -13.66 -2.13 15.06
N ARG A 167 -12.60 -1.60 14.44
CA ARG A 167 -12.63 -0.38 13.63
C ARG A 167 -11.65 -0.44 12.48
N GLU A 168 -11.99 0.27 11.41
CA GLU A 168 -11.12 0.54 10.29
C GLU A 168 -10.83 2.05 10.23
N ILE A 169 -9.56 2.41 10.19
CA ILE A 169 -9.10 3.78 10.08
C ILE A 169 -8.84 4.05 8.60
N ALA A 170 -9.57 5.00 8.01
CA ALA A 170 -9.41 5.39 6.62
C ALA A 170 -8.66 6.71 6.52
N TYR A 171 -7.60 6.75 5.72
CA TYR A 171 -7.07 8.02 5.25
C TYR A 171 -7.69 8.28 3.89
N LEU A 172 -8.18 9.50 3.70
CA LEU A 172 -8.93 9.90 2.51
C LEU A 172 -8.24 11.08 1.87
N ASP A 173 -8.18 11.10 0.54
CA ASP A 173 -7.84 12.28 -0.23
C ASP A 173 -9.12 12.98 -0.71
N VAL A 174 -9.22 14.28 -0.42
CA VAL A 174 -10.44 15.08 -0.63
C VAL A 174 -10.23 16.08 -1.75
N ASP A 175 -10.96 15.89 -2.85
CA ASP A 175 -10.86 16.73 -4.05
C ASP A 175 -12.25 17.08 -4.57
N ASN A 176 -12.58 18.38 -4.56
CA ASN A 176 -13.90 18.91 -4.90
C ASN A 176 -15.04 18.15 -4.19
N ASP A 177 -14.93 18.02 -2.86
CA ASP A 177 -15.84 17.27 -1.98
C ASP A 177 -15.95 15.75 -2.23
N VAL A 178 -15.22 15.22 -3.21
CA VAL A 178 -15.12 13.77 -3.43
C VAL A 178 -14.01 13.21 -2.54
N LYS A 179 -14.40 12.33 -1.62
CA LYS A 179 -13.49 11.58 -0.74
C LYS A 179 -13.10 10.26 -1.41
N ARG A 180 -11.81 9.95 -1.42
CA ARG A 180 -11.28 8.68 -1.94
C ARG A 180 -10.39 8.04 -0.90
N VAL A 181 -10.63 6.78 -0.59
CA VAL A 181 -9.78 5.99 0.29
C VAL A 181 -8.40 5.84 -0.35
N VAL A 182 -7.36 6.27 0.36
CA VAL A 182 -5.97 6.19 -0.11
C VAL A 182 -5.14 5.17 0.66
N THR A 183 -5.60 4.77 1.84
CA THR A 183 -5.07 3.67 2.66
C THR A 183 -6.02 3.43 3.83
N THR A 184 -6.07 2.19 4.33
CA THR A 184 -6.83 1.84 5.53
C THR A 184 -6.00 0.98 6.48
N TYR A 185 -6.33 1.03 7.77
CA TYR A 185 -5.69 0.24 8.80
C TYR A 185 -6.75 -0.35 9.74
N GLY A 186 -6.64 -1.63 10.05
CA GLY A 186 -7.38 -2.21 11.17
C GLY A 186 -6.89 -1.60 12.49
N SER A 187 -7.82 -1.32 13.39
CA SER A 187 -7.53 -0.82 14.73
C SER A 187 -8.46 -1.46 15.77
N VAL A 188 -7.99 -1.48 17.02
CA VAL A 188 -8.82 -1.76 18.19
C VAL A 188 -9.21 -0.46 18.88
N ASN A 189 -10.36 -0.42 19.54
CA ASN A 189 -10.83 0.72 20.31
C ASN A 189 -10.01 0.92 21.61
N ASN A 190 -8.81 1.50 21.47
CA ASN A 190 -7.92 1.86 22.57
C ASN A 190 -7.50 3.34 22.45
N PRO A 191 -7.71 4.18 23.49
CA PRO A 191 -7.30 5.58 23.48
C PRO A 191 -5.81 5.84 23.18
N GLU A 192 -4.90 4.98 23.66
CA GLU A 192 -3.45 5.13 23.41
C GLU A 192 -3.12 4.90 21.93
N GLU A 193 -3.79 3.94 21.29
CA GLU A 193 -3.62 3.66 19.86
C GLU A 193 -4.21 4.79 19.01
N MET A 194 -5.36 5.34 19.40
CA MET A 194 -5.94 6.50 18.72
C MET A 194 -5.02 7.73 18.75
N LYS A 195 -4.22 7.88 19.81
CA LYS A 195 -3.19 8.92 19.85
C LYS A 195 -2.09 8.66 18.82
N LYS A 196 -1.59 7.43 18.69
CA LYS A 196 -0.60 7.06 17.66
C LYS A 196 -1.14 7.26 16.25
N VAL A 197 -2.39 6.85 16.01
CA VAL A 197 -3.09 7.05 14.73
C VAL A 197 -3.17 8.54 14.39
N ALA A 198 -3.54 9.39 15.35
CA ALA A 198 -3.61 10.83 15.14
C ALA A 198 -2.23 11.45 14.85
N GLU A 199 -1.20 11.07 15.59
CA GLU A 199 0.18 11.53 15.37
C GLU A 199 0.71 11.10 14.00
N HIS A 200 0.49 9.84 13.63
CA HIS A 200 0.84 9.28 12.32
C HIS A 200 0.12 10.04 11.19
N PHE A 201 -1.19 10.23 11.32
CA PHE A 201 -1.99 10.98 10.33
C PHE A 201 -1.50 12.42 10.17
N LEU A 202 -1.21 13.12 11.27
CA LEU A 202 -0.73 14.51 11.22
C LEU A 202 0.62 14.63 10.50
N LYS A 203 1.54 13.68 10.72
CA LYS A 203 2.80 13.58 9.96
C LYS A 203 2.51 13.44 8.46
N TYR A 204 1.66 12.50 8.08
CA TYR A 204 1.33 12.23 6.68
C TYR A 204 0.65 13.43 6.01
N LYS A 205 -0.34 14.02 6.68
CA LYS A 205 -1.06 15.21 6.20
C LYS A 205 -0.12 16.38 5.95
N LYS A 206 0.83 16.61 6.86
CA LYS A 206 1.81 17.69 6.72
C LYS A 206 2.73 17.46 5.51
N GLU A 207 3.29 16.27 5.38
CA GLU A 207 4.30 15.99 4.35
C GLU A 207 3.70 15.80 2.93
N CYS A 208 2.44 15.38 2.86
CA CYS A 208 1.70 15.19 1.60
C CYS A 208 0.84 16.38 1.18
N GLY A 209 0.75 17.45 1.98
CA GLY A 209 -0.21 18.55 1.77
C GLY A 209 -0.07 19.32 0.44
N ASP A 210 1.03 19.13 -0.29
CA ASP A 210 1.26 19.72 -1.61
C ASP A 210 0.91 18.78 -2.79
N ILE A 211 0.48 17.55 -2.52
CA ILE A 211 0.07 16.55 -3.52
C ILE A 211 -1.28 15.88 -3.22
N MET A 212 -1.71 15.86 -1.96
CA MET A 212 -2.98 15.29 -1.51
C MET A 212 -3.57 16.13 -0.38
N ASN A 213 -4.89 16.18 -0.30
CA ASN A 213 -5.62 16.86 0.76
C ASN A 213 -6.22 15.83 1.72
N LEU A 214 -5.40 15.42 2.70
CA LEU A 214 -5.74 14.30 3.56
C LEU A 214 -6.78 14.66 4.65
N SER A 215 -7.78 13.79 4.79
CA SER A 215 -8.68 13.68 5.94
C SER A 215 -8.63 12.29 6.57
N LEU A 216 -9.04 12.21 7.83
CA LEU A 216 -9.08 10.99 8.63
C LEU A 216 -10.54 10.64 8.92
N GLU A 217 -10.93 9.40 8.67
CA GLU A 217 -12.22 8.85 9.08
C GLU A 217 -12.05 7.53 9.83
N ILE A 218 -12.99 7.27 10.75
CA ILE A 218 -13.06 6.03 11.51
C ILE A 218 -14.33 5.33 11.06
N MET A 219 -14.17 4.17 10.44
CA MET A 219 -15.23 3.33 9.93
C MET A 219 -15.46 2.17 10.89
N SER A 220 -16.71 1.74 11.03
CA SER A 220 -17.03 0.52 11.78
C SER A 220 -16.68 -0.70 10.92
N VAL A 221 -16.16 -1.76 11.54
CA VAL A 221 -16.04 -3.07 10.90
C VAL A 221 -17.33 -3.82 11.21
N ASP A 222 -18.13 -4.12 10.18
CA ASP A 222 -19.39 -4.86 10.29
C ASP A 222 -19.16 -6.37 10.56
#